data_AF-A0A6A4VNG7-F1
#
_entry.id   AF-A0A6A4VNG7-F1
#
_cell.length_a   1.000
_cell.length_b   1.000
_cell.length_c   1.000
_cell.angle_alpha   90.00
_cell.angle_beta   90.00
_cell.angle_gamma   90.00
#
_symmetry.space_group_name_H-M   'P 1'
#
loop_
_entity.id
_entity.type
_entity.pdbx_description
1 polymer ?
#
loop_
_entity_poly.entity_id
_entity_poly.type
_entity_poly.pdbx_seq_one_letter_code
_entity_poly.pdbx_strand_id
1 'polypeptide(L)'
;MQQQAQLSAQREERLGQLVERLVADRQPPAVVAGDEVPPATRPPAAAPPVRLPAAATPAPHLSSSTSLRDFAVWREKLDGYMLLTGASALPVTAQRAALLSLLDEDWHRVLRYGLSVTDDSPLSEVVDAMESHLRKQRSVLVDRRAFYARVQEEGENFEEFLCGAKELAAF
;
A
#
# COMPACT_ATOMS: atom_id res chain seq x y z
N MET A 1 3.40 23.30 49.45
CA MET A 1 4.41 22.36 48.92
C MET A 1 4.24 20.94 49.46
N GLN A 2 4.16 20.70 50.78
CA GLN A 2 4.04 19.34 51.33
C GLN A 2 2.75 18.59 50.91
N GLN A 3 1.63 19.28 50.82
CA GLN A 3 0.34 18.66 50.43
C GLN A 3 0.32 18.15 48.98
N GLN A 4 1.04 18.82 48.08
CA GLN A 4 1.12 18.43 46.66
C GLN A 4 1.99 17.20 46.44
N ALA A 5 3.04 17.03 47.25
CA ALA A 5 3.88 15.83 47.27
C ALA A 5 3.13 14.60 47.83
N GLN A 6 2.26 14.80 48.82
CA GLN A 6 1.41 13.72 49.34
C GLN A 6 0.37 13.27 48.30
N LEU A 7 -0.20 14.21 47.54
CA LEU A 7 -1.16 13.90 46.48
C LEU A 7 -0.50 13.21 45.27
N SER A 8 0.75 13.55 44.93
CA SER A 8 1.49 12.85 43.88
C SER A 8 1.83 11.42 44.29
N ALA A 9 2.28 11.22 45.53
CA ALA A 9 2.59 9.89 46.06
C ALA A 9 1.35 8.97 46.07
N GLN A 10 0.20 9.49 46.53
CA GLN A 10 -1.06 8.72 46.49
C GLN A 10 -1.50 8.38 45.07
N ARG A 11 -1.25 9.28 44.10
CA ARG A 11 -1.61 9.05 42.70
C ARG A 11 -0.73 7.96 42.09
N GLU A 12 0.56 7.97 42.37
CA GLU A 12 1.51 6.95 41.90
C GLU A 12 1.20 5.58 42.49
N GLU A 13 0.85 5.51 43.77
CA GLU A 13 0.48 4.26 44.43
C GLU A 13 -0.80 3.65 43.83
N ARG A 14 -1.81 4.48 43.54
CA ARG A 14 -3.03 4.03 42.84
C ARG A 14 -2.74 3.55 41.42
N LEU A 15 -1.81 4.18 40.72
CA LEU A 15 -1.41 3.76 39.38
C LEU A 15 -0.66 2.42 39.42
N GLY A 16 0.22 2.21 40.41
CA GLY A 16 0.89 0.93 40.63
C GLY A 16 -0.09 -0.22 40.86
N GLN A 17 -1.09 -0.01 41.72
CA GLN A 17 -2.13 -1.01 42.00
C GLN A 17 -2.99 -1.36 40.77
N LEU A 18 -3.26 -0.39 39.89
CA LEU A 18 -4.00 -0.64 38.65
C LEU A 18 -3.17 -1.42 37.63
N VAL A 19 -1.87 -1.13 37.51
CA VAL A 19 -0.96 -1.87 36.63
C VAL A 19 -0.78 -3.31 37.13
N GLU A 20 -0.64 -3.52 38.44
CA GLU A 20 -0.50 -4.84 39.03
C GLU A 20 -1.75 -5.72 38.79
N ARG A 21 -2.95 -5.13 38.87
CA ARG A 21 -4.21 -5.83 38.53
C ARG A 21 -4.29 -6.20 37.05
N LEU A 22 -3.86 -5.32 36.15
CA LEU A 22 -3.82 -5.60 34.70
C LEU A 22 -2.81 -6.69 34.32
N VAL A 23 -1.73 -6.81 35.10
CA VAL A 23 -0.73 -7.89 34.92
C VAL A 23 -1.27 -9.21 35.48
N ALA A 24 -1.95 -9.19 36.62
CA ALA A 24 -2.58 -10.38 37.21
C ALA A 24 -3.70 -10.96 36.32
N ASP A 25 -4.50 -10.10 35.67
CA ASP A 25 -5.58 -10.52 34.75
C ASP A 25 -5.07 -11.07 33.40
N ARG A 26 -3.77 -10.87 33.11
CA ARG A 26 -3.12 -11.42 31.89
C ARG A 26 -2.51 -12.80 32.10
N GLN A 27 -2.53 -13.35 33.32
CA GLN A 27 -2.08 -14.71 33.57
C GLN A 27 -3.20 -15.69 33.15
N PRO A 28 -3.03 -16.52 32.10
CA PRO A 28 -4.04 -17.54 31.78
C PRO A 28 -4.14 -18.56 32.93
N PRO A 29 -5.32 -19.16 33.15
CA PRO A 29 -5.50 -20.10 34.24
C PRO A 29 -4.62 -21.33 34.05
N ALA A 30 -4.04 -21.81 35.15
CA ALA A 30 -3.34 -23.09 35.20
C ALA A 30 -4.31 -24.21 34.79
N VAL A 31 -3.92 -24.97 33.77
CA VAL A 31 -4.67 -26.13 33.26
C VAL A 31 -4.62 -27.22 34.33
N VAL A 32 -5.77 -27.49 34.96
CA VAL A 32 -5.94 -28.61 35.89
C VAL A 32 -6.12 -29.87 35.03
N ALA A 33 -5.23 -30.84 35.19
CA ALA A 33 -5.31 -32.12 34.50
C ALA A 33 -6.53 -32.92 34.99
N GLY A 34 -7.37 -33.35 34.05
CA GLY A 34 -8.51 -34.23 34.33
C GLY A 34 -9.35 -34.49 33.09
N ASP A 35 -9.22 -35.74 32.60
CA ASP A 35 -10.05 -36.45 31.64
C ASP A 35 -9.75 -36.32 30.13
N GLU A 36 -9.60 -37.50 29.54
CA GLU A 36 -8.98 -37.79 28.25
C GLU A 36 -10.05 -37.78 27.14
N VAL A 37 -10.08 -36.71 26.34
CA VAL A 37 -10.79 -36.70 25.05
C VAL A 37 -9.75 -36.32 23.99
N PRO A 38 -9.54 -37.12 22.92
CA PRO A 38 -8.49 -36.82 21.96
C PRO A 38 -8.82 -35.49 21.26
N PRO A 39 -7.93 -34.49 21.32
CA PRO A 39 -8.19 -33.22 20.65
C PRO A 39 -8.05 -33.43 19.15
N ALA A 40 -9.11 -33.12 18.41
CA ALA A 40 -9.01 -32.86 16.99
C ALA A 40 -7.88 -31.85 16.78
N THR A 41 -6.89 -32.22 15.97
CA THR A 41 -5.73 -31.41 15.63
C THR A 41 -6.23 -30.11 15.01
N ARG A 42 -6.36 -29.05 15.83
CA ARG A 42 -6.59 -27.70 15.33
C ARG A 42 -5.34 -27.36 14.51
N PRO A 43 -5.46 -27.06 13.21
CA PRO A 43 -4.30 -26.61 12.46
C PRO A 43 -3.74 -25.36 13.17
N PRO A 44 -2.41 -25.21 13.24
CA PRO A 44 -1.81 -24.04 13.86
C PRO A 44 -2.38 -22.79 13.17
N ALA A 45 -2.88 -21.85 13.98
CA ALA A 45 -3.32 -20.56 13.48
C ALA A 45 -2.16 -19.94 12.69
N ALA A 46 -2.41 -19.61 11.42
CA ALA A 46 -1.40 -19.01 10.56
C ALA A 46 -0.84 -17.75 11.24
N ALA A 47 0.49 -17.65 11.34
CA ALA A 47 1.13 -16.47 11.87
C ALA A 47 0.70 -15.23 11.04
N PRO A 48 0.47 -14.07 11.67
CA PRO A 48 0.08 -12.87 10.95
C PRO A 48 1.16 -12.52 9.91
N PRO A 49 0.77 -12.07 8.70
CA PRO A 49 1.74 -11.73 7.67
C PRO A 49 2.67 -10.63 8.16
N VAL A 50 3.98 -10.83 7.98
CA VAL A 50 5.01 -9.84 8.30
C VAL A 50 4.81 -8.62 7.41
N ARG A 51 4.73 -7.43 8.02
CA ARG A 51 4.61 -6.14 7.32
C ARG A 51 5.84 -5.29 7.58
N LEU A 52 6.34 -4.64 6.55
CA LEU A 52 7.41 -3.66 6.71
C LEU A 52 6.84 -2.35 7.26
N PRO A 53 7.55 -1.66 8.16
CA PRO A 53 7.17 -0.32 8.59
C PRO A 53 7.11 0.61 7.38
N ALA A 54 6.07 1.46 7.28
CA ALA A 54 5.91 2.40 6.18
C ALA A 54 7.14 3.32 5.98
N ALA A 55 7.81 3.69 7.07
CA ALA A 55 9.04 4.49 7.04
C ALA A 55 10.24 3.78 6.37
N ALA A 56 10.21 2.45 6.29
CA ALA A 56 11.24 1.65 5.64
C ALA A 56 10.91 1.29 4.18
N THR A 57 9.71 1.65 3.70
CA THR A 57 9.26 1.39 2.33
C THR A 57 9.06 2.72 1.59
N PRO A 58 9.91 3.06 0.61
CA PRO A 58 9.75 4.30 -0.15
C PRO A 58 8.37 4.38 -0.82
N ALA A 59 7.62 5.43 -0.52
CA ALA A 59 6.29 5.65 -1.07
C ALA A 59 6.38 6.03 -2.56
N PRO A 60 5.68 5.31 -3.47
CA PRO A 60 5.69 5.63 -4.88
C PRO A 60 4.73 6.79 -5.16
N HIS A 61 5.22 8.02 -5.02
CA HIS A 61 4.42 9.20 -5.36
C HIS A 61 4.23 9.33 -6.88
N LEU A 62 3.00 9.67 -7.30
CA LEU A 62 2.64 9.91 -8.69
C LEU A 62 2.34 11.38 -8.92
N SER A 63 2.98 11.97 -9.92
CA SER A 63 2.65 13.31 -10.41
C SER A 63 1.69 13.24 -11.61
N SER A 64 0.85 14.25 -11.80
CA SER A 64 0.00 14.45 -12.98
C SER A 64 0.78 14.62 -14.28
N SER A 65 2.06 15.00 -14.20
CA SER A 65 2.97 15.11 -15.35
C SER A 65 3.53 13.77 -15.85
N THR A 66 3.16 12.65 -15.22
CA THR A 66 3.60 11.30 -15.57
C THR A 66 3.21 10.90 -16.99
N SER A 67 4.15 10.29 -17.72
CA SER A 67 3.84 9.64 -18.98
C SER A 67 3.14 8.30 -18.75
N LEU A 68 2.40 7.78 -19.74
CA LEU A 68 1.80 6.44 -19.60
C LEU A 68 2.84 5.34 -19.30
N ARG A 69 4.08 5.51 -19.78
CA ARG A 69 5.19 4.60 -19.48
C ARG A 69 5.55 4.65 -18.00
N ASP A 70 5.74 5.85 -17.47
CA ASP A 70 6.08 6.04 -16.06
C ASP A 70 4.94 5.57 -15.14
N PHE A 71 3.69 5.70 -15.61
CA PHE A 71 2.52 5.18 -14.93
C PHE A 71 2.57 3.64 -14.80
N ALA A 72 2.95 2.91 -15.85
CA ALA A 72 3.08 1.45 -15.79
C ALA A 72 4.13 1.02 -14.75
N VAL A 73 5.29 1.69 -14.74
CA VAL A 73 6.34 1.45 -13.72
C VAL A 73 5.86 1.82 -12.32
N TRP A 74 5.11 2.91 -12.19
CA TRP A 74 4.52 3.31 -10.92
C TRP A 74 3.49 2.30 -10.41
N ARG A 75 2.65 1.74 -11.28
CA ARG A 75 1.65 0.72 -10.94
C ARG A 75 2.31 -0.51 -10.31
N GLU A 76 3.41 -1.00 -10.90
CA GLU A 76 4.18 -2.10 -10.33
C GLU A 76 4.75 -1.75 -8.94
N LYS A 77 5.27 -0.53 -8.77
CA LYS A 77 5.78 -0.05 -7.48
C LYS A 77 4.66 0.11 -6.46
N LEU A 78 3.47 0.55 -6.87
CA LEU A 78 2.28 0.65 -6.03
C LEU A 78 1.90 -0.73 -5.51
N ASP A 79 1.82 -1.74 -6.37
CA ASP A 79 1.48 -3.11 -5.96
C ASP A 79 2.46 -3.64 -4.91
N GLY A 80 3.76 -3.45 -5.15
CA GLY A 80 4.81 -3.80 -4.17
C GLY A 80 4.68 -3.03 -2.85
N TYR A 81 4.44 -1.71 -2.91
CA TYR A 81 4.24 -0.88 -1.73
C TYR A 81 3.01 -1.30 -0.92
N MET A 82 1.88 -1.55 -1.58
CA MET A 82 0.62 -1.98 -0.94
C MET A 82 0.76 -3.37 -0.32
N LEU A 83 1.56 -4.26 -0.92
CA LEU A 83 1.89 -5.56 -0.35
C LEU A 83 2.76 -5.42 0.90
N LEU A 84 3.88 -4.69 0.81
CA LEU A 84 4.88 -4.59 1.88
C LEU A 84 4.36 -3.84 3.12
N THR A 85 3.54 -2.81 2.92
CA THR A 85 2.86 -2.08 4.02
C THR A 85 1.61 -2.82 4.52
N GLY A 86 1.16 -3.84 3.78
CA GLY A 86 -0.08 -4.56 3.99
C GLY A 86 -1.34 -3.71 3.78
N ALA A 87 -1.22 -2.55 3.11
CA ALA A 87 -2.36 -1.73 2.72
C ALA A 87 -3.31 -2.48 1.77
N SER A 88 -2.80 -3.43 0.98
CA SER A 88 -3.58 -4.33 0.12
C SER A 88 -4.64 -5.17 0.86
N ALA A 89 -4.46 -5.43 2.15
CA ALA A 89 -5.40 -6.21 2.95
C ALA A 89 -6.43 -5.34 3.73
N LEU A 90 -6.41 -4.02 3.53
CA LEU A 90 -7.35 -3.11 4.19
C LEU A 90 -8.72 -3.12 3.49
N PRO A 91 -9.79 -2.62 4.13
CA PRO A 91 -11.05 -2.34 3.46
C PRO A 91 -10.87 -1.38 2.27
N VAL A 92 -11.73 -1.47 1.26
CA VAL A 92 -11.65 -0.68 0.01
C VAL A 92 -11.50 0.82 0.28
N THR A 93 -12.24 1.36 1.22
CA THR A 93 -12.18 2.79 1.60
C THR A 93 -10.81 3.20 2.13
N ALA A 94 -10.16 2.34 2.92
CA ALA A 94 -8.82 2.57 3.45
C ALA A 94 -7.74 2.35 2.39
N GLN A 95 -7.93 1.40 1.46
CA GLN A 95 -7.07 1.26 0.28
C GLN A 95 -7.11 2.52 -0.60
N ARG A 96 -8.31 3.07 -0.82
CA ARG A 96 -8.52 4.32 -1.56
C ARG A 96 -7.85 5.50 -0.87
N ALA A 97 -7.95 5.60 0.45
CA ALA A 97 -7.25 6.63 1.22
C ALA A 97 -5.72 6.48 1.10
N ALA A 98 -5.21 5.25 1.15
CA ALA A 98 -3.78 4.98 0.93
C ALA A 98 -3.35 5.40 -0.48
N LEU A 99 -4.13 5.09 -1.51
CA LEU A 99 -3.88 5.57 -2.88
C LEU A 99 -3.83 7.10 -2.94
N LEU A 100 -4.85 7.79 -2.43
CA LEU A 100 -4.91 9.26 -2.47
C LEU A 100 -3.68 9.91 -1.81
N SER A 101 -3.12 9.30 -0.77
CA SER A 101 -1.89 9.81 -0.12
C SER A 101 -0.63 9.78 -1.01
N LEU A 102 -0.66 8.99 -2.09
CA LEU A 102 0.44 8.84 -3.04
C LEU A 102 0.28 9.75 -4.27
N LEU A 103 -0.86 10.41 -4.42
CA LEU A 103 -1.21 11.20 -5.59
C LEU A 103 -1.12 12.70 -5.30
N ASP A 104 -0.75 13.48 -6.30
CA ASP A 104 -0.84 14.94 -6.23
C ASP A 104 -2.28 15.48 -6.41
N GLU A 105 -2.43 16.79 -6.18
CA GLU A 105 -3.72 17.49 -6.20
C GLU A 105 -4.43 17.40 -7.56
N ASP A 106 -3.66 17.36 -8.66
CA ASP A 106 -4.21 17.25 -10.00
C ASP A 106 -4.80 15.85 -10.23
N TRP A 107 -4.11 14.79 -9.78
CA TRP A 107 -4.68 13.44 -9.79
C TRP A 107 -5.92 13.32 -8.91
N HIS A 108 -5.96 14.00 -7.74
CA HIS A 108 -7.17 14.03 -6.92
C HIS A 108 -8.35 14.66 -7.67
N ARG A 109 -8.09 15.74 -8.43
CA ARG A 109 -9.11 16.38 -9.28
C ARG A 109 -9.58 15.44 -10.39
N VAL A 110 -8.65 14.75 -11.08
CA VAL A 110 -8.97 13.78 -12.13
C VAL A 110 -9.84 12.65 -11.57
N LEU A 111 -9.48 12.08 -10.43
CA LEU A 111 -10.27 11.03 -9.78
C LEU A 111 -11.67 11.49 -9.40
N ARG A 112 -11.79 12.70 -8.84
CA ARG A 112 -13.07 13.23 -8.36
C ARG A 112 -14.02 13.64 -9.49
N TYR A 113 -13.50 14.19 -10.58
CA TYR A 113 -14.35 14.84 -11.61
C TYR A 113 -14.17 14.26 -13.01
N GLY A 114 -13.03 13.61 -13.29
CA GLY A 114 -12.67 13.14 -14.62
C GLY A 114 -12.91 11.65 -14.86
N LEU A 115 -12.98 10.84 -13.81
CA LEU A 115 -13.15 9.39 -13.91
C LEU A 115 -14.52 8.94 -13.37
N SER A 116 -15.09 7.92 -14.01
CA SER A 116 -16.35 7.31 -13.60
C SER A 116 -16.14 6.17 -12.59
N VAL A 117 -15.49 6.47 -11.46
CA VAL A 117 -15.25 5.52 -10.36
C VAL A 117 -16.01 5.94 -9.11
N THR A 118 -16.64 4.97 -8.45
CA THR A 118 -17.37 5.17 -7.20
C THR A 118 -16.43 5.01 -6.00
N ASP A 119 -16.89 5.39 -4.80
CA ASP A 119 -16.08 5.23 -3.57
C ASP A 119 -15.88 3.77 -3.16
N ASP A 120 -16.79 2.88 -3.59
CA ASP A 120 -16.71 1.43 -3.34
C ASP A 120 -15.98 0.66 -4.46
N SER A 121 -15.52 1.36 -5.51
CA SER A 121 -14.77 0.71 -6.58
C SER A 121 -13.48 0.08 -6.04
N PRO A 122 -13.20 -1.20 -6.34
CA PRO A 122 -11.92 -1.84 -6.03
C PRO A 122 -10.74 -1.00 -6.50
N LEU A 123 -9.63 -1.05 -5.75
CA LEU A 123 -8.43 -0.28 -6.07
C LEU A 123 -7.93 -0.54 -7.50
N SER A 124 -8.02 -1.79 -7.97
CA SER A 124 -7.65 -2.17 -9.34
C SER A 124 -8.47 -1.41 -10.40
N GLU A 125 -9.78 -1.29 -10.21
CA GLU A 125 -10.65 -0.55 -11.15
C GLU A 125 -10.32 0.94 -11.17
N VAL A 126 -9.95 1.50 -10.02
CA VAL A 126 -9.50 2.90 -9.92
C VAL A 126 -8.21 3.11 -10.70
N VAL A 127 -7.21 2.23 -10.50
CA VAL A 127 -5.92 2.30 -11.21
C VAL A 127 -6.10 2.07 -12.71
N ASP A 128 -6.97 1.13 -13.13
CA ASP A 128 -7.30 0.90 -14.54
C ASP A 128 -7.97 2.12 -15.18
N ALA A 129 -8.85 2.81 -14.45
CA ALA A 129 -9.47 4.04 -14.92
C ALA A 129 -8.45 5.17 -15.10
N MET A 130 -7.46 5.28 -14.19
CA MET A 130 -6.35 6.23 -14.30
C MET A 130 -5.50 5.94 -15.54
N GLU A 131 -5.17 4.67 -15.79
CA GLU A 131 -4.42 4.25 -16.98
C GLU A 131 -5.20 4.58 -18.27
N SER A 132 -6.48 4.25 -18.30
CA SER A 132 -7.37 4.55 -19.43
C SER A 132 -7.43 6.06 -19.71
N HIS A 133 -7.43 6.89 -18.66
CA HIS A 133 -7.40 8.34 -18.79
C HIS A 133 -6.13 8.83 -19.50
N LEU A 134 -4.95 8.36 -19.06
CA LEU A 134 -3.68 8.67 -19.71
C LEU A 134 -3.62 8.15 -21.14
N ARG A 135 -4.18 6.97 -21.42
CA ARG A 135 -4.24 6.42 -22.77
C ARG A 135 -5.08 7.29 -23.71
N LYS A 136 -6.24 7.77 -23.25
CA LYS A 136 -7.12 8.65 -24.05
C LYS A 136 -6.48 9.99 -24.40
N GLN A 137 -5.55 10.48 -23.58
CA GLN A 137 -4.83 11.73 -23.85
C GLN A 137 -3.76 11.58 -24.93
N ARG A 138 -3.35 10.35 -25.28
CA ARG A 138 -2.24 10.09 -26.19
C ARG A 138 -2.74 9.62 -27.55
N SER A 139 -2.18 10.20 -28.60
CA SER A 139 -2.58 9.90 -29.98
C SER A 139 -1.90 8.62 -30.49
N VAL A 140 -2.72 7.64 -30.91
CA VAL A 140 -2.25 6.38 -31.52
C VAL A 140 -1.38 6.63 -32.75
N LEU A 141 -1.65 7.70 -33.51
CA LEU A 141 -0.84 8.04 -34.68
C LEU A 141 0.57 8.51 -34.29
N VAL A 142 0.69 9.24 -33.18
CA VAL A 142 1.99 9.67 -32.65
C VAL A 142 2.79 8.44 -32.19
N ASP A 143 2.12 7.48 -31.56
CA ASP A 143 2.75 6.24 -31.07
C ASP A 143 3.27 5.37 -32.21
N ARG A 144 2.44 5.16 -33.25
CA ARG A 144 2.87 4.46 -34.46
C ARG A 144 4.04 5.14 -35.14
N ARG A 145 4.00 6.48 -35.25
CA ARG A 145 5.09 7.25 -35.85
C ARG A 145 6.38 7.06 -35.04
N ALA A 146 6.33 7.15 -33.72
CA ALA A 146 7.50 6.96 -32.87
C ALA A 146 8.08 5.55 -33.01
N PHE A 147 7.22 4.52 -33.05
CA PHE A 147 7.65 3.14 -33.25
C PHE A 147 8.32 2.93 -34.62
N TYR A 148 7.70 3.37 -35.72
CA TYR A 148 8.29 3.20 -37.06
C TYR A 148 9.51 4.08 -37.32
N ALA A 149 9.64 5.21 -36.64
CA ALA A 149 10.81 6.07 -36.74
C ALA A 149 12.01 5.51 -35.95
N ARG A 150 11.81 4.52 -35.08
CA ARG A 150 12.87 3.97 -34.24
C ARG A 150 13.83 3.15 -35.09
N VAL A 151 15.08 3.63 -35.15
CA VAL A 151 16.22 2.94 -35.75
C VAL A 151 17.32 2.84 -34.70
N GLN A 152 18.17 1.81 -34.76
CA GLN A 152 19.30 1.67 -33.84
C GLN A 152 20.27 2.84 -34.05
N GLU A 153 20.61 3.55 -32.97
CA GLU A 153 21.47 4.73 -33.03
C GLU A 153 22.96 4.36 -33.08
N GLU A 154 23.81 5.28 -33.53
CA GLU A 154 25.25 5.06 -33.55
C GLU A 154 25.79 4.92 -32.11
N GLY A 155 26.43 3.79 -31.81
CA GLY A 155 26.94 3.46 -30.48
C GLY A 155 25.95 2.77 -29.55
N GLU A 156 24.68 2.65 -29.93
CA GLU A 156 23.68 1.87 -29.19
C GLU A 156 23.88 0.38 -29.44
N ASN A 157 23.86 -0.44 -28.39
CA ASN A 157 23.94 -1.89 -28.56
C ASN A 157 22.57 -2.51 -28.90
N PHE A 158 22.58 -3.76 -29.37
CA PHE A 158 21.35 -4.42 -29.79
C PHE A 158 20.32 -4.60 -28.66
N GLU A 159 20.77 -4.85 -27.42
CA GLU A 159 19.87 -5.06 -26.28
C GLU A 159 19.16 -3.76 -25.90
N GLU A 160 19.88 -2.64 -25.88
CA GLU A 160 19.33 -1.30 -25.66
C GLU A 160 18.29 -0.95 -26.75
N PHE A 161 18.64 -1.18 -28.02
CA PHE A 161 17.73 -0.97 -29.14
C PHE A 161 16.45 -1.81 -28.99
N LEU A 162 16.61 -3.11 -28.74
CA LEU A 162 15.49 -4.05 -28.59
C LEU A 162 14.59 -3.68 -27.41
N CYS A 163 15.16 -3.29 -26.28
CA CYS A 163 14.41 -2.78 -25.13
C CYS A 163 13.61 -1.54 -25.51
N GLY A 164 14.24 -0.52 -26.12
CA GLY A 164 13.54 0.69 -26.54
C GLY A 164 12.42 0.43 -27.55
N ALA A 165 12.62 -0.49 -28.50
CA ALA A 165 11.60 -0.90 -29.47
C ALA A 165 10.41 -1.60 -28.78
N LYS A 166 10.68 -2.51 -27.83
CA LYS A 166 9.63 -3.18 -27.03
C LYS A 166 8.84 -2.19 -26.18
N GLU A 167 9.51 -1.21 -25.58
CA GLU A 167 8.86 -0.17 -24.79
C GLU A 167 7.96 0.72 -25.64
N LEU A 168 8.31 0.97 -26.91
CA LEU A 168 7.44 1.72 -27.83
C LEU A 168 6.24 0.88 -28.29
N ALA A 169 6.40 -0.43 -28.42
CA ALA A 169 5.32 -1.34 -28.81
C ALA A 169 4.30 -1.64 -27.69
N ALA A 170 4.67 -1.39 -26.44
CA ALA A 170 3.83 -1.70 -25.28
C ALA A 170 2.64 -0.73 -25.07
N PHE A 171 2.55 0.37 -25.81
CA PHE A 171 1.56 1.45 -25.64
C PHE A 171 0.88 1.81 -26.95
#